data_AF-A0A418KVU9-F1
#
_entry.id   AF-A0A418KVU9-F1
#
_cell.length_a   1.000
_cell.length_b   1.000
_cell.length_c   1.000
_cell.angle_alpha   90.00
_cell.angle_beta   90.00
_cell.angle_gamma   90.00
#
_symmetry.space_group_name_H-M   'P 1'
#
loop_
_entity.id
_entity.type
_entity.pdbx_description
1 polymer ?
#
loop_
_entity_poly.entity_id
_entity_poly.type
_entity_poly.pdbx_seq_one_letter_code
_entity_poly.pdbx_strand_id
1 'polypeptide(L)'
;GRRAVLGAAAAAGVAAATGAGGYLIGRDRATEQAPSAEPTPAAIDEGPHQPGIATAQQLCACVAAFDLLEPYRPNLDELLARLSALSSALMRGEPGPARANRDVADSGVADDLGPANLTMTFGLGPRVFTGTFGPVAAAPKRLVQLPAFHGDRLDPRWVGGDVVVQICADDPTVVAHAIREVRARVPGVAAARWTHQGFLTSPGEGRTPRNLFGQLDGTANLRPGSDDFAAAVWAAADEPDWMTGGTYLVFRKIRMLTPMWDLATAAEQNAALGRDRHSGAPLSGGSEHTPLDLTTTDDGGRPLIAADAHVRLAHEAPPMFRRSYNYDNGLVLPASAGVPDEGHTHPPGTAPHEHGPQQPGMGHWDNGMLFMTYVRDPATQFVPLQDTLSRADKLHGFLQHTGSAVFAIPGGPFDGQRLVHEVFG
;
A
#
# COMPACT_ATOMS: atom_id res chain seq x y z
N GLY A 1 56.95 28.13 -21.33
CA GLY A 1 58.30 27.53 -21.23
C GLY A 1 58.73 27.45 -19.78
N ARG A 2 59.38 26.34 -19.42
CA ARG A 2 60.02 25.99 -18.13
C ARG A 2 59.15 25.51 -16.96
N ARG A 3 59.23 24.17 -16.80
CA ARG A 3 59.03 23.34 -15.60
C ARG A 3 59.83 23.83 -14.39
N ALA A 4 59.33 23.55 -13.19
CA ALA A 4 60.16 23.11 -12.07
C ALA A 4 59.37 22.09 -11.23
N VAL A 5 60.00 20.93 -11.03
CA VAL A 5 59.57 19.79 -10.22
C VAL A 5 60.52 19.72 -9.02
N LEU A 6 59.97 19.55 -7.82
CA LEU A 6 60.61 19.02 -6.59
C LEU A 6 59.43 18.40 -5.80
N GLY A 7 59.39 17.17 -5.31
CA GLY A 7 60.41 16.13 -5.14
C GLY A 7 60.59 15.79 -3.66
N ALA A 8 60.00 14.66 -3.21
CA ALA A 8 60.25 13.90 -1.97
C ALA A 8 59.86 14.56 -0.61
N ALA A 9 59.53 13.87 0.48
CA ALA A 9 59.76 12.49 0.92
C ALA A 9 58.74 12.07 2.00
N ALA A 10 58.59 10.75 2.18
CA ALA A 10 57.86 10.10 3.26
C ALA A 10 58.62 10.18 4.61
N ALA A 11 57.89 10.21 5.72
CA ALA A 11 58.40 9.85 7.05
C ALA A 11 57.31 9.15 7.86
N ALA A 12 57.57 7.88 8.19
CA ALA A 12 56.83 7.12 9.19
C ALA A 12 57.32 7.52 10.59
N GLY A 13 56.40 7.57 11.57
CA GLY A 13 56.71 7.77 12.97
C GLY A 13 55.66 7.13 13.87
N VAL A 14 56.06 6.05 14.54
CA VAL A 14 55.35 5.42 15.65
C VAL A 14 55.96 5.95 16.94
N ALA A 15 55.15 6.42 17.92
CA ALA A 15 55.34 6.19 19.37
C ALA A 15 54.35 6.97 20.27
N ALA A 16 53.64 6.19 21.09
CA ALA A 16 53.41 6.30 22.53
C ALA A 16 52.86 7.58 23.23
N ALA A 17 51.69 7.36 23.85
CA ALA A 17 51.10 7.93 25.07
C ALA A 17 51.85 8.98 25.91
N THR A 18 51.11 10.02 26.35
CA THR A 18 50.94 10.47 27.76
C THR A 18 50.01 11.69 27.81
N GLY A 19 49.17 11.78 28.85
CA GLY A 19 48.00 12.65 28.89
C GLY A 19 48.20 14.09 29.37
N ALA A 20 47.04 14.74 29.56
CA ALA A 20 46.73 16.01 30.23
C ALA A 20 46.27 17.18 29.30
N GLY A 21 44.98 17.49 29.41
CA GLY A 21 44.42 18.86 29.45
C GLY A 21 44.68 19.80 28.27
N GLY A 22 43.73 19.86 27.33
CA GLY A 22 43.64 20.94 26.36
C GLY A 22 42.24 21.07 25.79
N TYR A 23 41.46 22.02 26.32
CA TYR A 23 40.18 22.44 25.77
C TYR A 23 40.47 23.23 24.48
N LEU A 24 40.46 22.56 23.31
CA LEU A 24 40.57 23.22 22.02
C LEU A 24 39.18 23.36 21.40
N ILE A 25 38.72 24.61 21.35
CA ILE A 25 37.56 25.06 20.59
C ILE A 25 37.84 24.78 19.11
N GLY A 26 37.31 23.67 18.60
CA GLY A 26 37.30 23.35 17.19
C GLY A 26 36.32 24.25 16.47
N ARG A 27 36.84 25.14 15.62
CA ARG A 27 36.04 25.84 14.60
C ARG A 27 35.40 24.79 13.68
N ASP A 28 34.08 24.82 13.58
CA ASP A 28 33.30 24.06 12.60
C ASP A 28 33.88 24.31 11.20
N ARG A 29 34.56 23.29 10.65
CA ARG A 29 34.58 23.12 9.20
C ARG A 29 33.27 22.44 8.86
N ALA A 30 32.30 23.23 8.40
CA ALA A 30 31.20 22.72 7.63
C ALA A 30 31.79 21.84 6.52
N THR A 31 31.65 20.54 6.66
CA THR A 31 31.76 19.62 5.55
C THR A 31 30.63 20.02 4.60
N GLU A 32 30.98 20.68 3.50
CA GLU A 32 30.12 20.76 2.32
C GLU A 32 29.70 19.33 1.99
N GLN A 33 28.47 19.01 2.37
CA GLN A 33 27.82 17.77 2.02
C GLN A 33 27.68 17.83 0.50
N ALA A 34 28.40 16.95 -0.21
CA ALA A 34 28.29 16.84 -1.65
C ALA A 34 26.80 16.74 -2.02
N PRO A 35 26.34 17.44 -3.08
CA PRO A 35 24.95 17.37 -3.49
C PRO A 35 24.56 15.89 -3.62
N SER A 36 23.52 15.50 -2.89
CA SER A 36 22.87 14.21 -3.05
C SER A 36 22.60 14.04 -4.54
N ALA A 37 22.96 12.87 -5.10
CA ALA A 37 22.71 12.55 -6.49
C ALA A 37 21.29 12.97 -6.88
N GLU A 38 21.16 13.68 -8.00
CA GLU A 38 19.84 14.10 -8.49
C GLU A 38 18.94 12.86 -8.56
N PRO A 39 17.76 12.87 -7.90
CA PRO A 39 16.84 11.77 -7.99
C PRO A 39 16.48 11.60 -9.47
N THR A 40 16.82 10.43 -10.02
CA THR A 40 16.40 10.06 -11.37
C THR A 40 14.87 10.13 -11.38
N PRO A 41 14.23 10.78 -12.37
CA PRO A 41 12.78 10.71 -12.50
C PRO A 41 12.35 9.25 -12.45
N ALA A 42 11.30 8.93 -11.67
CA ALA A 42 10.61 7.67 -11.91
C ALA A 42 10.35 7.62 -13.42
N ALA A 43 10.73 6.51 -14.06
CA ALA A 43 10.44 6.33 -15.47
C ALA A 43 8.95 6.68 -15.68
N ILE A 44 8.70 7.77 -16.42
CA ILE A 44 7.36 8.09 -16.90
C ILE A 44 7.07 6.95 -17.84
N ASP A 45 6.43 5.91 -17.31
CA ASP A 45 6.24 4.69 -18.06
C ASP A 45 5.15 4.97 -19.09
N GLU A 46 5.56 5.29 -20.31
CA GLU A 46 4.70 5.32 -21.49
C GLU A 46 4.34 3.90 -21.97
N GLY A 47 4.67 2.88 -21.16
CA GLY A 47 4.33 1.49 -21.41
C GLY A 47 2.83 1.20 -21.38
N PRO A 48 2.46 -0.05 -21.73
CA PRO A 48 1.07 -0.47 -21.86
C PRO A 48 0.31 -0.55 -20.53
N HIS A 49 0.98 -0.34 -19.39
CA HIS A 49 0.43 -0.46 -18.05
C HIS A 49 0.61 0.84 -17.29
N GLN A 50 -0.35 1.20 -16.43
CA GLN A 50 -0.16 2.35 -15.55
C GLN A 50 0.99 2.11 -14.54
N PRO A 51 1.72 3.17 -14.16
CA PRO A 51 2.77 3.10 -13.14
C PRO A 51 2.17 2.80 -11.76
N GLY A 52 3.01 2.41 -10.80
CA GLY A 52 2.58 2.08 -9.42
C GLY A 52 2.02 0.66 -9.26
N ILE A 53 2.09 -0.17 -10.31
CA ILE A 53 1.71 -1.59 -10.29
C ILE A 53 2.98 -2.44 -10.31
N ALA A 54 3.61 -2.56 -11.48
CA ALA A 54 4.89 -3.28 -11.67
C ALA A 54 6.12 -2.47 -11.23
N THR A 55 5.95 -1.16 -10.99
CA THR A 55 7.00 -0.29 -10.46
C THR A 55 7.52 -0.84 -9.12
N ALA A 56 8.84 -0.78 -8.91
CA ALA A 56 9.45 -1.08 -7.62
C ALA A 56 8.70 -0.37 -6.49
N GLN A 57 8.44 -1.09 -5.41
CA GLN A 57 7.54 -0.60 -4.36
C GLN A 57 8.18 0.56 -3.59
N GLN A 58 7.61 1.76 -3.70
CA GLN A 58 8.13 2.93 -2.99
C GLN A 58 7.77 2.90 -1.50
N LEU A 59 8.48 3.70 -0.70
CA LEU A 59 8.37 3.72 0.77
C LEU A 59 7.05 4.29 1.31
N CYS A 60 6.42 5.21 0.59
CA CYS A 60 5.22 5.92 1.03
C CYS A 60 4.09 5.74 0.02
N ALA A 61 2.86 5.68 0.54
CA ALA A 61 1.66 5.63 -0.28
C ALA A 61 0.51 6.46 0.30
N CYS A 62 -0.31 7.01 -0.59
CA CYS A 62 -1.64 7.52 -0.29
C CYS A 62 -2.62 6.88 -1.26
N VAL A 63 -3.68 6.27 -0.75
CA VAL A 63 -4.81 5.80 -1.57
C VAL A 63 -6.04 6.61 -1.21
N ALA A 64 -6.71 7.18 -2.19
CA ALA A 64 -7.94 7.93 -1.99
C ALA A 64 -9.00 7.51 -3.00
N ALA A 65 -10.25 7.50 -2.57
CA ALA A 65 -11.39 7.32 -3.44
C ALA A 65 -12.35 8.50 -3.39
N PHE A 66 -13.04 8.74 -4.50
CA PHE A 66 -13.95 9.84 -4.71
C PHE A 66 -15.29 9.32 -5.23
N ASP A 67 -16.37 9.95 -4.80
CA ASP A 67 -17.71 9.75 -5.34
C ASP A 67 -18.05 10.93 -6.27
N LEU A 68 -18.53 10.64 -7.48
CA LEU A 68 -18.84 11.66 -8.47
C LEU A 68 -20.16 12.38 -8.14
N LEU A 69 -20.20 13.68 -8.39
CA LEU A 69 -21.43 14.48 -8.30
C LEU A 69 -22.20 14.39 -9.62
N GLU A 70 -23.51 14.61 -9.58
CA GLU A 70 -24.30 14.79 -10.79
C GLU A 70 -24.02 16.17 -11.44
N PRO A 71 -24.05 16.28 -12.79
CA PRO A 71 -24.25 15.20 -13.76
C PRO A 71 -22.99 14.34 -13.93
N TYR A 72 -23.14 13.01 -13.87
CA TYR A 72 -22.02 12.08 -13.71
C TYR A 72 -21.00 12.07 -14.87
N ARG A 73 -21.43 11.87 -16.12
CA ARG A 73 -20.51 11.80 -17.27
C ARG A 73 -19.67 13.08 -17.45
N PRO A 74 -20.27 14.29 -17.50
CA PRO A 74 -19.48 15.52 -17.62
C PRO A 74 -18.50 15.73 -16.45
N ASN A 75 -18.92 15.39 -15.23
CA ASN A 75 -18.07 15.54 -14.05
C ASN A 75 -16.94 14.50 -14.03
N LEU A 76 -17.17 13.29 -14.55
CA LEU A 76 -16.13 12.28 -14.71
C LEU A 76 -15.10 12.71 -15.77
N ASP A 77 -15.56 13.18 -16.93
CA ASP A 77 -14.71 13.74 -17.98
C ASP A 77 -13.80 14.85 -17.44
N GLU A 78 -14.41 15.83 -16.78
CA GLU A 78 -13.70 16.96 -16.19
C GLU A 78 -12.71 16.52 -15.10
N LEU A 79 -13.12 15.61 -14.20
CA LEU A 79 -12.24 15.13 -13.14
C LEU A 79 -11.04 14.38 -13.72
N LEU A 80 -11.26 13.43 -14.64
CA LEU A 80 -10.18 12.63 -15.19
C LEU A 80 -9.25 13.46 -16.09
N ALA A 81 -9.76 14.43 -16.84
CA ALA A 81 -8.94 15.39 -17.58
C ALA A 81 -7.99 16.18 -16.64
N ARG A 82 -8.53 16.70 -15.53
CA ARG A 82 -7.75 17.41 -14.51
C ARG A 82 -6.70 16.51 -13.87
N LEU A 83 -7.04 15.25 -13.58
CA LEU A 83 -6.14 14.30 -12.94
C LEU A 83 -5.04 13.80 -13.88
N SER A 84 -5.32 13.56 -15.16
CA SER A 84 -4.31 13.18 -16.16
C SER A 84 -3.26 14.26 -16.38
N ALA A 85 -3.70 15.51 -16.54
CA ALA A 85 -2.79 16.64 -16.70
C ALA A 85 -1.95 16.86 -15.42
N LEU A 86 -2.55 16.69 -14.25
CA LEU A 86 -1.84 16.77 -12.98
C LEU A 86 -0.81 15.66 -12.83
N SER A 87 -1.18 14.40 -13.04
CA SER A 87 -0.29 13.26 -12.82
C SER A 87 0.92 13.30 -13.74
N SER A 88 0.70 13.63 -15.02
CA SER A 88 1.80 13.78 -15.98
C SER A 88 2.81 14.83 -15.53
N ALA A 89 2.36 15.99 -15.02
CA ALA A 89 3.24 17.05 -14.54
C ALA A 89 3.97 16.64 -13.25
N LEU A 90 3.24 16.20 -12.21
CA LEU A 90 3.85 15.91 -10.92
C LEU A 90 4.87 14.77 -10.99
N MET A 91 4.58 13.71 -11.76
CA MET A 91 5.52 12.59 -11.92
C MET A 91 6.81 13.01 -12.65
N ARG A 92 6.78 14.10 -13.42
CA ARG A 92 7.96 14.72 -14.07
C ARG A 92 8.71 15.69 -13.14
N GLY A 93 8.25 15.89 -11.92
CA GLY A 93 8.77 16.92 -11.02
C GLY A 93 8.39 18.34 -11.46
N GLU A 94 7.34 18.48 -12.28
CA GLU A 94 6.86 19.77 -12.78
C GLU A 94 5.63 20.22 -11.99
N PRO A 95 5.39 21.55 -11.88
CA PRO A 95 4.17 22.05 -11.27
C PRO A 95 2.93 21.60 -12.05
N GLY A 96 1.87 21.27 -11.33
CA GLY A 96 0.59 20.94 -11.94
C GLY A 96 -0.02 22.11 -12.72
N PRO A 97 -1.04 21.87 -13.57
CA PRO A 97 -1.73 22.93 -14.31
C PRO A 97 -2.22 24.06 -13.40
N ALA A 98 -2.10 25.30 -13.88
CA ALA A 98 -2.51 26.49 -13.14
C ALA A 98 -3.99 26.40 -12.72
N ARG A 99 -4.29 26.88 -11.52
CA ARG A 99 -5.66 26.99 -11.01
C ARG A 99 -6.12 28.44 -11.12
N ALA A 100 -7.39 28.63 -11.48
CA ALA A 100 -8.00 29.95 -11.47
C ALA A 100 -7.90 30.57 -10.05
N ASN A 101 -7.66 31.88 -10.00
CA ASN A 101 -7.61 32.68 -8.77
C ASN A 101 -6.48 32.31 -7.79
N ARG A 102 -5.30 31.92 -8.30
CA ARG A 102 -4.06 31.83 -7.51
C ARG A 102 -2.90 32.50 -8.21
N ASP A 103 -2.11 33.25 -7.45
CA ASP A 103 -0.87 33.90 -7.90
C ASP A 103 0.35 32.96 -7.81
N VAL A 104 0.17 31.76 -7.26
CA VAL A 104 1.20 30.71 -7.14
C VAL A 104 0.71 29.43 -7.79
N ALA A 105 1.64 28.66 -8.36
CA ALA A 105 1.33 27.41 -9.08
C ALA A 105 0.69 26.37 -8.14
N ASP A 106 1.30 26.14 -6.97
CA ASP A 106 0.80 25.17 -6.01
C ASP A 106 0.94 25.58 -4.54
N SER A 107 1.08 24.60 -3.64
CA SER A 107 1.18 24.80 -2.21
C SER A 107 2.58 25.10 -1.67
N GLY A 108 3.62 24.91 -2.49
CA GLY A 108 5.03 25.01 -2.10
C GLY A 108 5.52 23.92 -1.14
N VAL A 109 4.68 22.93 -0.80
CA VAL A 109 5.02 21.88 0.19
C VAL A 109 6.20 21.02 -0.23
N ALA A 110 6.38 20.83 -1.54
CA ALA A 110 7.46 20.03 -2.11
C ALA A 110 8.46 20.90 -2.90
N ASP A 111 8.50 22.21 -2.63
CA ASP A 111 9.54 23.08 -3.18
C ASP A 111 10.92 22.52 -2.80
N ASP A 112 11.86 22.60 -3.74
CA ASP A 112 13.23 22.06 -3.62
C ASP A 112 13.34 20.52 -3.52
N LEU A 113 12.23 19.79 -3.64
CA LEU A 113 12.23 18.33 -3.73
C LEU A 113 12.14 17.86 -5.19
N GLY A 114 12.91 16.83 -5.55
CA GLY A 114 12.70 16.11 -6.80
C GLY A 114 11.44 15.23 -6.73
N PRO A 115 11.07 14.54 -7.83
CA PRO A 115 9.83 13.74 -7.89
C PRO A 115 9.82 12.52 -6.94
N ALA A 116 10.95 12.15 -6.32
CA ALA A 116 11.04 11.06 -5.34
C ALA A 116 10.36 9.75 -5.79
N ASN A 117 10.59 9.34 -7.03
CA ASN A 117 9.94 8.19 -7.66
C ASN A 117 8.40 8.23 -7.64
N LEU A 118 7.79 9.41 -7.72
CA LEU A 118 6.34 9.59 -7.69
C LEU A 118 5.64 8.81 -8.82
N THR A 119 4.63 8.02 -8.46
CA THR A 119 3.69 7.40 -9.38
C THR A 119 2.26 7.69 -8.96
N MET A 120 1.38 7.92 -9.92
CA MET A 120 -0.05 8.06 -9.72
C MET A 120 -0.81 7.04 -10.60
N THR A 121 -1.65 6.22 -9.98
CA THR A 121 -2.42 5.15 -10.64
C THR A 121 -3.90 5.42 -10.42
N PHE A 122 -4.71 5.31 -11.47
CA PHE A 122 -6.14 5.64 -11.43
C PHE A 122 -7.01 4.46 -11.83
N GLY A 123 -8.20 4.37 -11.25
CA GLY A 123 -9.18 3.34 -11.60
C GLY A 123 -10.61 3.73 -11.36
N LEU A 124 -11.52 2.97 -11.97
CA LEU A 124 -12.97 3.17 -11.91
C LEU A 124 -13.64 2.08 -11.08
N GLY A 125 -14.55 2.49 -10.20
CA GLY A 125 -15.33 1.59 -9.35
C GLY A 125 -16.59 1.06 -10.05
N PRO A 126 -17.23 0.01 -9.51
CA PRO A 126 -18.38 -0.64 -10.14
C PRO A 126 -19.57 0.30 -10.41
N ARG A 127 -19.76 1.31 -9.55
CA ARG A 127 -20.89 2.26 -9.66
C ARG A 127 -20.90 3.08 -10.95
N VAL A 128 -19.73 3.28 -11.57
CA VAL A 128 -19.57 3.99 -12.84
C VAL A 128 -20.38 3.33 -13.97
N PHE A 129 -20.67 2.03 -13.87
CA PHE A 129 -21.30 1.24 -14.93
C PHE A 129 -22.76 0.83 -14.63
N THR A 130 -23.48 1.58 -13.78
CA THR A 130 -24.81 1.22 -13.27
C THR A 130 -26.00 1.60 -14.16
N GLY A 131 -25.78 2.02 -15.42
CA GLY A 131 -26.83 2.50 -16.33
C GLY A 131 -27.30 3.92 -16.01
N THR A 132 -27.51 4.25 -14.73
CA THR A 132 -27.77 5.62 -14.26
C THR A 132 -26.54 6.52 -14.38
N PHE A 133 -25.36 5.99 -14.03
CA PHE A 133 -24.09 6.69 -14.19
C PHE A 133 -23.61 6.56 -15.64
N GLY A 134 -23.28 5.34 -16.05
CA GLY A 134 -22.64 5.04 -17.33
C GLY A 134 -23.08 3.70 -17.91
N PRO A 135 -22.64 3.40 -19.14
CA PRO A 135 -23.16 2.27 -19.90
C PRO A 135 -22.75 0.93 -19.27
N VAL A 136 -23.76 0.09 -18.97
CA VAL A 136 -23.57 -1.27 -18.43
C VAL A 136 -22.71 -2.12 -19.36
N ALA A 137 -22.84 -1.93 -20.68
CA ALA A 137 -22.09 -2.68 -21.69
C ALA A 137 -20.58 -2.40 -21.68
N ALA A 138 -20.14 -1.28 -21.09
CA ALA A 138 -18.72 -0.95 -20.95
C ALA A 138 -18.11 -1.48 -19.65
N ALA A 139 -18.92 -2.09 -18.76
CA ALA A 139 -18.43 -2.67 -17.52
C ALA A 139 -17.43 -3.80 -17.82
N PRO A 140 -16.25 -3.82 -17.17
CA PRO A 140 -15.35 -4.96 -17.27
C PRO A 140 -16.01 -6.21 -16.69
N LYS A 141 -15.85 -7.34 -17.37
CA LYS A 141 -16.52 -8.61 -17.02
C LYS A 141 -16.20 -9.09 -15.61
N ARG A 142 -14.99 -8.76 -15.13
CA ARG A 142 -14.48 -9.19 -13.82
C ARG A 142 -14.51 -8.07 -12.77
N LEU A 143 -15.07 -6.90 -13.09
CA LEU A 143 -15.35 -5.85 -12.12
C LEU A 143 -16.62 -6.16 -11.33
N VAL A 144 -16.51 -7.06 -10.36
CA VAL A 144 -17.63 -7.44 -9.49
C VAL A 144 -17.44 -6.87 -8.08
N GLN A 145 -18.52 -6.36 -7.50
CA GLN A 145 -18.51 -5.94 -6.10
C GLN A 145 -18.09 -7.12 -5.21
N LEU A 146 -17.10 -6.90 -4.36
CA LEU A 146 -16.62 -7.94 -3.43
C LEU A 146 -17.76 -8.33 -2.46
N PRO A 147 -17.92 -9.63 -2.15
CA PRO A 147 -18.88 -10.06 -1.13
C PRO A 147 -18.42 -9.58 0.26
N ALA A 148 -19.34 -9.60 1.21
CA ALA A 148 -18.96 -9.55 2.62
C ALA A 148 -18.36 -10.91 3.02
N PHE A 149 -17.24 -10.89 3.74
CA PHE A 149 -16.59 -12.10 4.24
C PHE A 149 -16.91 -12.34 5.72
N HIS A 150 -16.65 -13.55 6.20
CA HIS A 150 -16.81 -13.85 7.63
C HIS A 150 -15.91 -12.92 8.47
N GLY A 151 -16.41 -12.44 9.60
CA GLY A 151 -15.65 -11.56 10.49
C GLY A 151 -15.50 -10.11 10.01
N ASP A 152 -16.00 -9.75 8.83
CA ASP A 152 -15.96 -8.37 8.34
C ASP A 152 -16.62 -7.40 9.35
N ARG A 153 -15.95 -6.25 9.56
CA ARG A 153 -16.41 -5.13 10.38
C ARG A 153 -16.27 -3.84 9.56
N LEU A 154 -16.78 -3.89 8.34
CA LEU A 154 -16.64 -2.82 7.36
C LEU A 154 -17.35 -1.55 7.83
N ASP A 155 -16.63 -0.44 7.82
CA ASP A 155 -17.21 0.88 7.96
C ASP A 155 -17.66 1.36 6.56
N PRO A 156 -18.95 1.68 6.35
CA PRO A 156 -19.45 2.14 5.05
C PRO A 156 -18.67 3.34 4.48
N ARG A 157 -18.05 4.16 5.32
CA ARG A 157 -17.22 5.30 4.90
C ARG A 157 -15.94 4.86 4.20
N TRP A 158 -15.46 3.63 4.43
CA TRP A 158 -14.22 3.08 3.87
C TRP A 158 -14.48 1.98 2.82
N VAL A 159 -15.70 1.91 2.28
CA VAL A 159 -16.12 0.88 1.32
C VAL A 159 -16.43 1.49 -0.04
N GLY A 160 -15.90 0.94 -1.14
CA GLY A 160 -16.21 1.35 -2.51
C GLY A 160 -15.63 2.72 -2.90
N GLY A 161 -16.28 3.41 -3.83
CA GLY A 161 -15.84 4.65 -4.45
C GLY A 161 -15.99 4.58 -5.97
N ASP A 162 -16.13 5.73 -6.64
CA ASP A 162 -16.34 5.78 -8.09
C ASP A 162 -15.01 5.93 -8.84
N VAL A 163 -14.09 6.73 -8.31
CA VAL A 163 -12.71 6.88 -8.84
C VAL A 163 -11.72 6.67 -7.71
N VAL A 164 -10.69 5.85 -7.94
CA VAL A 164 -9.55 5.68 -7.03
C VAL A 164 -8.31 6.36 -7.60
N VAL A 165 -7.48 6.91 -6.71
CA VAL A 165 -6.09 7.26 -6.99
C VAL A 165 -5.17 6.57 -5.97
N GLN A 166 -4.18 5.83 -6.45
CA GLN A 166 -3.02 5.42 -5.67
C GLN A 166 -1.87 6.39 -6.00
N ILE A 167 -1.26 6.96 -4.98
CA ILE A 167 -0.10 7.85 -5.06
C ILE A 167 1.02 7.18 -4.28
N CYS A 168 2.17 6.95 -4.89
CA CYS A 168 3.33 6.37 -4.20
C CYS A 168 4.59 7.17 -4.53
N ALA A 169 5.45 7.38 -3.54
CA ALA A 169 6.75 8.03 -3.67
C ALA A 169 7.68 7.56 -2.55
N ASP A 170 8.98 7.82 -2.66
CA ASP A 170 9.97 7.50 -1.63
C ASP A 170 10.10 8.58 -0.55
N ASP A 171 9.42 9.72 -0.76
CA ASP A 171 9.36 10.82 0.20
C ASP A 171 7.90 11.12 0.63
N PRO A 172 7.61 11.18 1.94
CA PRO A 172 6.25 11.41 2.43
C PRO A 172 5.74 12.84 2.16
N THR A 173 6.63 13.82 2.05
CA THR A 173 6.29 15.21 1.72
C THR A 173 5.83 15.31 0.26
N VAL A 174 6.48 14.58 -0.65
CA VAL A 174 6.04 14.45 -2.05
C VAL A 174 4.65 13.79 -2.14
N VAL A 175 4.38 12.73 -1.36
CA VAL A 175 3.04 12.14 -1.29
C VAL A 175 2.01 13.14 -0.73
N ALA A 176 2.36 13.88 0.32
CA ALA A 176 1.50 14.88 0.95
C ALA A 176 1.16 16.05 -0.01
N HIS A 177 2.14 16.50 -0.80
CA HIS A 177 1.95 17.47 -1.87
C HIS A 177 1.01 16.93 -2.95
N ALA A 178 1.27 15.74 -3.47
CA ALA A 178 0.48 15.15 -4.55
C ALA A 178 -0.99 14.96 -4.17
N ILE A 179 -1.30 14.43 -2.97
CA ILE A 179 -2.69 14.30 -2.53
C ILE A 179 -3.37 15.66 -2.30
N ARG A 180 -2.62 16.69 -1.87
CA ARG A 180 -3.14 18.05 -1.72
C ARG A 180 -3.50 18.65 -3.08
N GLU A 181 -2.69 18.42 -4.09
CA GLU A 181 -2.97 18.88 -5.45
C GLU A 181 -4.14 18.13 -6.07
N VAL A 182 -4.24 16.80 -5.90
CA VAL A 182 -5.42 16.00 -6.28
C VAL A 182 -6.69 16.57 -5.64
N ARG A 183 -6.69 16.78 -4.32
CA ARG A 183 -7.85 17.33 -3.59
C ARG A 183 -8.28 18.69 -4.10
N ALA A 184 -7.36 19.48 -4.66
CA ALA A 184 -7.71 20.76 -5.25
C ALA A 184 -8.39 20.66 -6.62
N ARG A 185 -8.37 19.50 -7.28
CA ARG A 185 -9.06 19.25 -8.58
C ARG A 185 -10.49 18.72 -8.41
N VAL A 186 -10.84 18.29 -7.20
CA VAL A 186 -12.11 17.63 -6.84
C VAL A 186 -13.32 18.58 -6.74
N PRO A 187 -13.21 19.82 -6.21
CA PRO A 187 -14.39 20.66 -5.97
C PRO A 187 -15.25 20.88 -7.22
N GLY A 188 -16.56 20.79 -7.03
CA GLY A 188 -17.57 20.99 -8.07
C GLY A 188 -17.89 19.74 -8.91
N VAL A 189 -17.02 18.72 -8.92
CA VAL A 189 -17.21 17.52 -9.77
C VAL A 189 -17.30 16.22 -8.96
N ALA A 190 -16.66 16.13 -7.79
CA ALA A 190 -16.67 14.95 -6.94
C ALA A 190 -16.57 15.31 -5.46
N ALA A 191 -16.77 14.31 -4.59
CA ALA A 191 -16.55 14.38 -3.15
C ALA A 191 -15.52 13.32 -2.73
N ALA A 192 -14.63 13.67 -1.79
CA ALA A 192 -13.72 12.69 -1.21
C ALA A 192 -14.51 11.70 -0.35
N ARG A 193 -14.34 10.40 -0.62
CA ARG A 193 -15.02 9.32 0.09
C ARG A 193 -14.18 8.84 1.27
N TRP A 194 -12.94 8.45 0.98
CA TRP A 194 -11.95 8.06 1.97
C TRP A 194 -10.53 8.35 1.49
N THR A 195 -9.59 8.44 2.42
CA THR A 195 -8.16 8.56 2.14
C THR A 195 -7.39 7.79 3.20
N HIS A 196 -6.41 7.01 2.79
CA HIS A 196 -5.52 6.28 3.67
C HIS A 196 -4.06 6.56 3.28
N GLN A 197 -3.25 6.90 4.28
CA GLN A 197 -1.81 7.06 4.14
C GLN A 197 -1.13 5.79 4.66
N GLY A 198 -0.07 5.37 4.00
CA GLY A 198 0.68 4.20 4.40
C GLY A 198 2.17 4.32 4.12
N PHE A 199 2.91 3.41 4.75
CA PHE A 199 4.37 3.39 4.72
C PHE A 199 4.89 1.95 4.72
N LEU A 200 6.12 1.79 4.26
CA LEU A 200 6.91 0.57 4.44
C LEU A 200 8.03 0.82 5.45
N THR A 201 8.50 -0.24 6.08
CA THR A 201 9.84 -0.22 6.64
C THR A 201 10.85 -0.12 5.48
N SER A 202 11.96 0.61 5.64
CA SER A 202 13.05 0.62 4.67
C SER A 202 14.16 -0.35 5.10
N PRO A 203 14.14 -1.62 4.67
CA PRO A 203 15.15 -2.61 5.08
C PRO A 203 16.49 -2.46 4.34
N GLY A 204 16.58 -1.56 3.35
CA GLY A 204 17.65 -1.48 2.35
C GLY A 204 17.27 -2.15 1.02
N GLU A 205 18.06 -1.91 -0.03
CA GLU A 205 17.75 -2.39 -1.39
C GLU A 205 17.57 -3.91 -1.46
N GLY A 206 16.53 -4.34 -2.18
CA GLY A 206 16.27 -5.76 -2.47
C GLY A 206 15.81 -6.61 -1.29
N ARG A 207 15.60 -6.03 -0.10
CA ARG A 207 15.15 -6.77 1.09
C ARG A 207 13.66 -6.65 1.29
N THR A 208 13.03 -7.74 1.75
CA THR A 208 11.60 -7.79 2.04
C THR A 208 11.26 -6.87 3.22
N PRO A 209 10.26 -5.97 3.10
CA PRO A 209 9.83 -5.11 4.19
C PRO A 209 9.11 -5.90 5.29
N ARG A 210 8.89 -5.26 6.44
CA ARG A 210 8.09 -5.80 7.53
C ARG A 210 6.74 -5.11 7.64
N ASN A 211 5.73 -5.87 8.05
CA ASN A 211 4.45 -5.32 8.49
C ASN A 211 4.45 -4.98 10.00
N LEU A 212 3.36 -4.44 10.52
CA LEU A 212 3.26 -4.02 11.93
C LEU A 212 3.16 -5.18 12.95
N PHE A 213 2.97 -6.42 12.51
CA PHE A 213 3.23 -7.61 13.35
C PHE A 213 4.72 -7.96 13.44
N GLY A 214 5.57 -7.22 12.73
CA GLY A 214 7.00 -7.45 12.61
C GLY A 214 7.35 -8.62 11.70
N GLN A 215 6.41 -9.10 10.87
CA GLN A 215 6.62 -10.21 9.94
C GLN A 215 7.18 -9.71 8.61
N LEU A 216 8.05 -10.49 7.95
CA LEU A 216 8.46 -10.19 6.57
C LEU A 216 7.27 -10.37 5.63
N ASP A 217 6.99 -9.35 4.82
CA ASP A 217 5.79 -9.29 3.99
C ASP A 217 6.16 -9.00 2.52
N GLY A 218 5.98 -10.01 1.67
CA GLY A 218 6.31 -9.95 0.24
C GLY A 218 7.23 -11.06 -0.26
N THR A 219 7.73 -11.93 0.63
CA THR A 219 8.67 -13.02 0.32
C THR A 219 8.29 -13.88 -0.89
N ALA A 220 7.01 -14.27 -0.99
CA ALA A 220 6.50 -15.17 -2.02
C ALA A 220 5.70 -14.42 -3.11
N ASN A 221 5.93 -13.12 -3.26
CA ASN A 221 5.24 -12.32 -4.26
C ASN A 221 5.75 -12.64 -5.67
N LEU A 222 4.88 -12.44 -6.66
CA LEU A 222 5.24 -12.56 -8.07
C LEU A 222 6.29 -11.52 -8.44
N ARG A 223 7.22 -11.86 -9.33
CA ARG A 223 8.27 -10.94 -9.78
C ARG A 223 7.75 -10.09 -10.94
N PRO A 224 7.71 -8.76 -10.84
CA PRO A 224 7.35 -7.94 -11.99
C PRO A 224 8.20 -8.27 -13.22
N GLY A 225 7.54 -8.43 -14.38
CA GLY A 225 8.18 -8.76 -15.65
C GLY A 225 8.30 -10.24 -15.98
N SER A 226 7.94 -11.17 -15.08
CA SER A 226 7.87 -12.60 -15.39
C SER A 226 6.53 -13.03 -15.98
N ASP A 227 6.50 -14.19 -16.64
CA ASP A 227 5.30 -14.73 -17.31
C ASP A 227 4.16 -15.03 -16.33
N ASP A 228 4.47 -15.55 -15.14
CA ASP A 228 3.52 -15.81 -14.07
C ASP A 228 2.92 -14.51 -13.49
N PHE A 229 3.73 -13.45 -13.37
CA PHE A 229 3.23 -12.12 -13.04
C PHE A 229 2.25 -11.62 -14.11
N ALA A 230 2.63 -11.67 -15.39
CA ALA A 230 1.77 -11.22 -16.47
C ALA A 230 0.46 -12.04 -16.53
N ALA A 231 0.54 -13.35 -16.32
CA ALA A 231 -0.60 -14.25 -16.29
C ALA A 231 -1.52 -14.01 -15.07
N ALA A 232 -1.01 -13.56 -13.94
CA ALA A 232 -1.81 -13.35 -12.73
C ALA A 232 -2.35 -11.93 -12.57
N VAL A 233 -1.73 -10.92 -13.20
CA VAL A 233 -2.00 -9.49 -12.91
C VAL A 233 -2.76 -8.79 -14.02
N TRP A 234 -2.33 -8.92 -15.27
CA TRP A 234 -2.89 -8.11 -16.36
C TRP A 234 -4.24 -8.63 -16.84
N ALA A 235 -5.11 -7.73 -17.26
CA ALA A 235 -6.46 -8.04 -17.74
C ALA A 235 -6.45 -9.07 -18.87
N ALA A 236 -7.51 -9.87 -18.94
CA ALA A 236 -7.71 -10.82 -20.03
C ALA A 236 -8.11 -10.11 -21.33
N ALA A 237 -7.73 -10.70 -22.47
CA ALA A 237 -8.02 -10.16 -23.79
C ALA A 237 -9.53 -10.16 -24.14
N ASP A 238 -10.36 -10.80 -23.31
CA ASP A 238 -11.82 -10.80 -23.48
C ASP A 238 -12.52 -9.68 -22.70
N GLU A 239 -11.78 -8.81 -22.01
CA GLU A 239 -12.32 -7.57 -21.42
C GLU A 239 -12.67 -6.53 -22.49
N PRO A 240 -13.45 -5.48 -22.15
CA PRO A 240 -13.64 -4.33 -23.04
C PRO A 240 -12.30 -3.72 -23.50
N ASP A 241 -12.25 -3.18 -24.72
CA ASP A 241 -11.01 -2.69 -25.33
C ASP A 241 -10.22 -1.70 -24.45
N TRP A 242 -10.93 -0.82 -23.72
CA TRP A 242 -10.33 0.16 -22.81
C TRP A 242 -9.58 -0.45 -21.61
N MET A 243 -9.83 -1.72 -21.29
CA MET A 243 -9.10 -2.49 -20.28
C MET A 243 -7.84 -3.17 -20.83
N THR A 244 -7.49 -3.01 -22.11
CA THR A 244 -6.23 -3.51 -22.66
C THR A 244 -5.05 -2.95 -21.88
N GLY A 245 -4.18 -3.82 -21.37
CA GLY A 245 -3.07 -3.44 -20.49
C GLY A 245 -3.47 -3.05 -19.07
N GLY A 246 -4.75 -3.15 -18.73
CA GLY A 246 -5.29 -2.88 -17.39
C GLY A 246 -5.12 -4.04 -16.40
N THR A 247 -5.70 -3.87 -15.21
CA THR A 247 -5.75 -4.86 -14.11
C THR A 247 -6.90 -4.53 -13.15
N TYR A 248 -7.14 -5.37 -12.15
CA TYR A 248 -8.07 -5.07 -11.07
C TYR A 248 -7.32 -4.85 -9.76
N LEU A 249 -7.58 -3.71 -9.13
CA LEU A 249 -7.14 -3.43 -7.76
C LEU A 249 -8.21 -3.93 -6.79
N VAL A 250 -7.83 -4.83 -5.89
CA VAL A 250 -8.58 -5.11 -4.67
C VAL A 250 -7.91 -4.40 -3.50
N PHE A 251 -8.69 -3.59 -2.78
CA PHE A 251 -8.27 -2.83 -1.61
C PHE A 251 -9.00 -3.34 -0.36
N ARG A 252 -8.25 -3.59 0.72
CA ARG A 252 -8.80 -3.88 2.04
C ARG A 252 -8.06 -3.05 3.09
N LYS A 253 -8.79 -2.30 3.92
CA LYS A 253 -8.21 -1.72 5.15
C LYS A 253 -8.32 -2.77 6.24
N ILE A 254 -7.18 -3.28 6.69
CA ILE A 254 -7.09 -4.36 7.67
C ILE A 254 -6.43 -3.81 8.92
N ARG A 255 -7.22 -3.62 9.98
CA ARG A 255 -6.68 -3.29 11.30
C ARG A 255 -5.97 -4.51 11.85
N MET A 256 -4.76 -4.31 12.34
CA MET A 256 -4.00 -5.30 13.09
C MET A 256 -4.30 -5.11 14.57
N LEU A 257 -4.78 -6.14 15.25
CA LEU A 257 -5.04 -6.11 16.69
C LEU A 257 -3.72 -6.27 17.45
N THR A 258 -2.82 -5.29 17.33
CA THR A 258 -1.44 -5.39 17.83
C THR A 258 -1.36 -5.67 19.34
N PRO A 259 -2.24 -5.14 20.22
CA PRO A 259 -2.18 -5.51 21.64
C PRO A 259 -2.47 -6.99 21.89
N MET A 260 -3.38 -7.60 21.11
CA MET A 260 -3.66 -9.04 21.18
C MET A 260 -2.49 -9.85 20.63
N TRP A 261 -1.89 -9.39 19.53
CA TRP A 261 -0.72 -10.02 18.93
C TRP A 261 0.49 -10.02 19.87
N ASP A 262 0.75 -8.92 20.55
CA ASP A 262 1.90 -8.75 21.44
C ASP A 262 1.79 -9.59 22.73
N LEU A 263 0.58 -10.03 23.10
CA LEU A 263 0.35 -10.97 24.19
C LEU A 263 0.58 -12.44 23.78
N ALA A 264 0.56 -12.75 22.49
CA ALA A 264 0.80 -14.09 21.99
C ALA A 264 2.30 -14.43 22.06
N THR A 265 2.62 -15.69 22.35
CA THR A 265 4.01 -16.16 22.33
C THR A 265 4.58 -16.15 20.91
N ALA A 266 5.91 -16.06 20.78
CA ALA A 266 6.57 -16.14 19.47
C ALA A 266 6.22 -17.44 18.71
N ALA A 267 6.02 -18.55 19.43
CA ALA A 267 5.60 -19.82 18.84
C ALA A 267 4.18 -19.74 18.27
N GLU A 268 3.24 -19.11 18.97
CA GLU A 268 1.86 -18.90 18.49
C GLU A 268 1.83 -17.95 17.28
N GLN A 269 2.59 -16.86 17.33
CA GLN A 269 2.73 -15.91 16.23
C GLN A 269 3.28 -16.61 14.97
N ASN A 270 4.36 -17.37 15.13
CA ASN A 270 4.97 -18.13 14.06
C ASN A 270 4.03 -19.22 13.52
N ALA A 271 3.30 -19.92 14.40
CA ALA A 271 2.34 -20.95 14.00
C ALA A 271 1.12 -20.38 13.26
N ALA A 272 0.63 -19.20 13.65
CA ALA A 272 -0.46 -18.52 12.95
C ALA A 272 -0.07 -18.13 11.52
N LEU A 273 1.16 -17.65 11.32
CA LEU A 273 1.65 -17.30 10.00
C LEU A 273 2.09 -18.52 9.18
N GLY A 274 2.81 -19.47 9.79
CA GLY A 274 3.51 -20.57 9.13
C GLY A 274 4.96 -20.26 8.73
N ARG A 275 5.53 -19.15 9.23
CA ARG A 275 6.92 -18.74 9.03
C ARG A 275 7.52 -18.19 10.33
N ASP A 276 8.83 -18.28 10.46
CA ASP A 276 9.56 -17.64 11.54
C ASP A 276 9.57 -16.11 11.38
N ARG A 277 9.22 -15.41 12.46
CA ARG A 277 9.15 -13.94 12.49
C ARG A 277 10.44 -13.24 12.10
N HIS A 278 11.59 -13.72 12.57
CA HIS A 278 12.85 -13.00 12.40
C HIS A 278 13.47 -13.24 11.03
N SER A 279 13.57 -14.51 10.64
CA SER A 279 14.23 -14.94 9.41
C SER A 279 13.30 -14.99 8.20
N GLY A 280 11.98 -15.05 8.41
CA GLY A 280 10.99 -15.33 7.37
C GLY A 280 11.04 -16.77 6.84
N ALA A 281 11.88 -17.64 7.39
CA ALA A 281 11.98 -19.01 6.92
C ALA A 281 10.65 -19.76 7.16
N PRO A 282 10.25 -20.69 6.26
CA PRO A 282 9.20 -21.65 6.55
C PRO A 282 9.45 -22.36 7.90
N LEU A 283 8.39 -22.74 8.61
CA LEU A 283 8.57 -23.55 9.83
C LEU A 283 9.12 -24.96 9.55
N SER A 284 9.07 -25.39 8.29
CA SER A 284 9.76 -26.59 7.80
C SER A 284 11.29 -26.43 7.68
N GLY A 285 11.83 -25.22 7.88
CA GLY A 285 13.27 -24.92 7.89
C GLY A 285 13.77 -24.15 6.66
N GLY A 286 15.08 -23.83 6.68
CA GLY A 286 15.78 -23.11 5.60
C GLY A 286 15.92 -21.60 5.84
N SER A 287 15.75 -20.82 4.78
CA SER A 287 15.81 -19.36 4.74
C SER A 287 14.50 -18.77 4.21
N GLU A 288 14.37 -17.44 4.22
CA GLU A 288 13.20 -16.71 3.72
C GLU A 288 12.65 -17.27 2.39
N HIS A 289 13.51 -17.40 1.38
CA HIS A 289 13.12 -17.83 0.03
C HIS A 289 13.15 -19.36 -0.16
N THR A 290 13.30 -20.13 0.91
CA THR A 290 13.12 -21.59 0.83
C THR A 290 11.65 -21.89 0.50
N PRO A 291 11.36 -22.77 -0.48
CA PRO A 291 9.99 -23.19 -0.77
C PRO A 291 9.29 -23.78 0.46
N LEU A 292 7.97 -23.60 0.55
CA LEU A 292 7.18 -24.20 1.61
C LEU A 292 7.16 -25.72 1.43
N ASP A 293 7.57 -26.47 2.46
CA ASP A 293 7.35 -27.91 2.53
C ASP A 293 6.17 -28.19 3.46
N LEU A 294 5.04 -28.55 2.86
CA LEU A 294 3.78 -28.83 3.56
C LEU A 294 3.68 -30.29 4.03
N THR A 295 4.68 -31.13 3.74
CA THR A 295 4.70 -32.57 4.03
C THR A 295 5.48 -32.92 5.28
N THR A 296 6.43 -32.08 5.68
CA THR A 296 7.25 -32.31 6.88
C THR A 296 6.40 -32.23 8.16
N THR A 297 6.59 -33.20 9.05
CA THR A 297 5.91 -33.31 10.34
C THR A 297 6.87 -33.28 11.52
N ASP A 298 6.37 -32.97 12.71
CA ASP A 298 7.07 -33.22 13.97
C ASP A 298 7.11 -34.72 14.33
N ASP A 299 7.78 -35.06 15.44
CA ASP A 299 7.89 -36.44 15.95
C ASP A 299 6.53 -37.09 16.27
N GLY A 300 5.49 -36.26 16.47
CA GLY A 300 4.10 -36.68 16.71
C GLY A 300 3.27 -36.83 15.43
N GLY A 301 3.86 -36.63 14.25
CA GLY A 301 3.16 -36.70 12.96
C GLY A 301 2.30 -35.48 12.64
N ARG A 302 2.41 -34.38 13.39
CA ARG A 302 1.69 -33.14 13.10
C ARG A 302 2.49 -32.31 12.10
N PRO A 303 1.85 -31.70 11.09
CA PRO A 303 2.58 -30.89 10.11
C PRO A 303 3.25 -29.68 10.78
N LEU A 304 4.51 -29.41 10.43
CA LEU A 304 5.23 -28.24 10.95
C LEU A 304 4.60 -26.92 10.50
N ILE A 305 3.98 -26.94 9.31
CA ILE A 305 3.15 -25.85 8.80
C ILE A 305 1.70 -26.32 8.84
N ALA A 306 0.99 -25.88 9.89
CA ALA A 306 -0.38 -26.30 10.16
C ALA A 306 -1.34 -25.99 8.99
N ALA A 307 -2.40 -26.79 8.85
CA ALA A 307 -3.39 -26.65 7.77
C ALA A 307 -4.08 -25.27 7.75
N ASP A 308 -4.18 -24.63 8.92
CA ASP A 308 -4.77 -23.33 9.19
C ASP A 308 -3.73 -22.19 9.29
N ALA A 309 -2.47 -22.44 8.92
CA ALA A 309 -1.45 -21.41 8.86
C ALA A 309 -1.65 -20.51 7.63
N HIS A 310 -1.56 -19.20 7.83
CA HIS A 310 -1.84 -18.19 6.80
C HIS A 310 -1.10 -18.46 5.47
N VAL A 311 0.21 -18.71 5.51
CA VAL A 311 1.01 -18.92 4.28
C VAL A 311 0.66 -20.21 3.56
N ARG A 312 0.13 -21.23 4.26
CA ARG A 312 -0.29 -22.48 3.62
C ARG A 312 -1.58 -22.27 2.85
N LEU A 313 -2.59 -21.67 3.50
CA LEU A 313 -3.85 -21.32 2.85
C LEU A 313 -3.63 -20.40 1.65
N ALA A 314 -2.72 -19.42 1.78
CA ALA A 314 -2.36 -18.54 0.68
C ALA A 314 -1.58 -19.25 -0.45
N HIS A 315 -0.74 -20.24 -0.13
CA HIS A 315 0.03 -21.00 -1.12
C HIS A 315 -0.84 -21.91 -2.00
N GLU A 316 -1.94 -22.44 -1.45
CA GLU A 316 -2.87 -23.31 -2.17
C GLU A 316 -3.82 -22.52 -3.10
N ALA A 317 -3.85 -21.18 -2.98
CA ALA A 317 -4.69 -20.31 -3.79
C ALA A 317 -4.02 -19.88 -5.11
N PRO A 318 -4.80 -19.48 -6.13
CA PRO A 318 -4.27 -18.88 -7.34
C PRO A 318 -3.39 -17.64 -7.02
N PRO A 319 -2.28 -17.45 -7.76
CA PRO A 319 -1.30 -16.42 -7.46
C PRO A 319 -1.91 -15.03 -7.62
N MET A 320 -1.46 -14.07 -6.81
CA MET A 320 -1.85 -12.67 -6.90
C MET A 320 -0.65 -11.79 -6.56
N PHE A 321 -0.60 -10.57 -7.10
CA PHE A 321 0.47 -9.63 -6.79
C PHE A 321 0.05 -8.71 -5.65
N ARG A 322 0.73 -8.78 -4.51
CA ARG A 322 0.44 -7.94 -3.34
C ARG A 322 1.36 -6.73 -3.30
N ARG A 323 0.83 -5.55 -3.04
CA ARG A 323 1.56 -4.28 -3.01
C ARG A 323 1.09 -3.41 -1.85
N SER A 324 1.02 -4.02 -0.68
CA SER A 324 0.40 -3.47 0.52
C SER A 324 1.33 -2.52 1.28
N TYR A 325 0.74 -1.66 2.11
CA TYR A 325 1.44 -0.71 2.96
C TYR A 325 0.97 -0.84 4.41
N ASN A 326 1.84 -0.57 5.38
CA ASN A 326 1.41 -0.38 6.76
C ASN A 326 0.66 0.95 6.89
N TYR A 327 -0.23 1.08 7.87
CA TYR A 327 -0.76 2.36 8.30
C TYR A 327 -0.79 2.45 9.82
N ASP A 328 -0.68 3.67 10.34
CA ASP A 328 -0.87 3.97 11.75
C ASP A 328 -1.52 5.35 11.90
N ASN A 329 -2.78 5.36 12.32
CA ASN A 329 -3.56 6.57 12.59
C ASN A 329 -3.53 6.96 14.07
N GLY A 330 -2.78 6.24 14.91
CA GLY A 330 -2.74 6.42 16.35
C GLY A 330 -4.03 5.96 17.04
N LEU A 331 -4.38 6.67 18.11
CA LEU A 331 -5.50 6.33 18.99
C LEU A 331 -6.84 6.88 18.46
N VAL A 332 -7.80 6.01 18.22
CA VAL A 332 -9.19 6.37 17.91
C VAL A 332 -9.98 6.48 19.22
N LEU A 333 -10.30 7.70 19.64
CA LEU A 333 -11.10 7.91 20.84
C LEU A 333 -12.61 7.62 20.58
N PRO A 334 -13.33 7.05 21.56
CA PRO A 334 -14.74 6.62 21.42
C PRO A 334 -15.74 7.70 20.98
N ALA A 335 -15.40 9.00 21.08
CA ALA A 335 -16.24 10.08 20.56
C ALA A 335 -16.46 10.01 19.03
N SER A 336 -15.74 9.12 18.33
CA SER A 336 -15.89 8.83 16.90
C SER A 336 -16.55 7.46 16.59
N ALA A 337 -16.91 6.68 17.61
CA ALA A 337 -17.43 5.31 17.50
C ALA A 337 -18.75 5.17 18.29
N GLY A 338 -19.87 5.58 17.67
CA GLY A 338 -21.20 5.41 18.25
C GLY A 338 -21.69 3.96 18.15
N VAL A 339 -21.25 3.08 19.04
CA VAL A 339 -21.88 1.75 19.25
C VAL A 339 -22.19 1.57 20.74
N PRO A 340 -23.45 1.37 21.15
CA PRO A 340 -23.79 1.04 22.52
C PRO A 340 -23.34 -0.39 22.87
N ASP A 341 -22.85 -0.57 24.10
CA ASP A 341 -22.57 -1.87 24.69
C ASP A 341 -23.89 -2.61 25.02
N GLU A 342 -24.09 -3.80 24.46
CA GLU A 342 -25.23 -4.67 24.80
C GLU A 342 -24.88 -5.47 26.07
N GLY A 343 -25.19 -4.87 27.22
CA GLY A 343 -24.81 -5.36 28.54
C GLY A 343 -25.32 -6.77 28.89
N HIS A 344 -24.46 -7.52 29.57
CA HIS A 344 -24.78 -8.77 30.27
C HIS A 344 -24.50 -8.63 31.78
N THR A 345 -25.11 -9.49 32.60
CA THR A 345 -25.03 -9.39 34.08
C THR A 345 -24.00 -10.36 34.66
N HIS A 346 -23.20 -9.87 35.61
CA HIS A 346 -22.19 -10.66 36.32
C HIS A 346 -22.66 -11.13 37.71
N PRO A 347 -22.10 -12.24 38.25
CA PRO A 347 -22.30 -12.66 39.62
C PRO A 347 -21.83 -11.61 40.65
N PRO A 348 -22.41 -11.58 41.87
CA PRO A 348 -22.00 -10.64 42.92
C PRO A 348 -20.53 -10.79 43.30
N GLY A 349 -19.80 -9.67 43.37
CA GLY A 349 -18.37 -9.64 43.72
C GLY A 349 -17.40 -9.66 42.52
N THR A 350 -17.92 -9.70 41.30
CA THR A 350 -17.11 -9.63 40.09
C THR A 350 -16.73 -8.17 39.78
N ALA A 351 -15.43 -7.88 39.64
CA ALA A 351 -14.98 -6.55 39.21
C ALA A 351 -15.51 -6.22 37.80
N PRO A 352 -15.85 -4.96 37.49
CA PRO A 352 -16.28 -4.58 36.14
C PRO A 352 -15.19 -4.96 35.12
N HIS A 353 -15.56 -5.74 34.10
CA HIS A 353 -14.69 -6.04 32.97
C HIS A 353 -15.54 -6.22 31.71
N GLU A 354 -15.06 -5.71 30.59
CA GLU A 354 -15.75 -5.84 29.30
C GLU A 354 -15.23 -7.08 28.55
N HIS A 355 -16.16 -7.91 28.06
CA HIS A 355 -15.86 -9.01 27.16
C HIS A 355 -16.08 -8.56 25.71
N GLY A 356 -15.12 -7.78 25.19
CA GLY A 356 -15.11 -7.35 23.80
C GLY A 356 -13.81 -6.64 23.44
N PRO A 357 -13.57 -6.32 22.16
CA PRO A 357 -12.42 -5.53 21.70
C PRO A 357 -12.37 -4.10 22.27
N GLN A 358 -13.26 -3.78 23.20
CA GLN A 358 -13.42 -2.50 23.89
C GLN A 358 -12.73 -2.46 25.26
N GLN A 359 -12.01 -3.52 25.68
CA GLN A 359 -11.29 -3.51 26.97
C GLN A 359 -10.56 -2.18 27.23
N PRO A 360 -10.88 -1.47 28.33
CA PRO A 360 -10.23 -0.24 28.71
C PRO A 360 -8.71 -0.47 28.84
N GLY A 361 -7.93 0.20 27.98
CA GLY A 361 -6.47 0.07 27.92
C GLY A 361 -5.90 -0.77 26.77
N MET A 362 -6.73 -1.50 26.02
CA MET A 362 -6.28 -2.33 24.89
C MET A 362 -6.89 -1.94 23.52
N GLY A 363 -8.01 -1.21 23.48
CA GLY A 363 -8.93 -1.25 22.33
C GLY A 363 -8.89 -0.18 21.23
N HIS A 364 -7.93 0.75 21.16
CA HIS A 364 -8.15 1.98 20.37
C HIS A 364 -7.08 2.34 19.32
N TRP A 365 -6.01 1.58 19.17
CA TRP A 365 -5.04 1.85 18.09
C TRP A 365 -5.63 1.48 16.73
N ASP A 366 -5.71 2.44 15.81
CA ASP A 366 -6.07 2.19 14.41
C ASP A 366 -4.81 2.15 13.57
N ASN A 367 -4.16 0.98 13.61
CA ASN A 367 -3.01 0.65 12.79
C ASN A 367 -3.19 -0.73 12.16
N GLY A 368 -2.42 -0.99 11.12
CA GLY A 368 -2.46 -2.27 10.43
C GLY A 368 -1.94 -2.16 9.01
N MET A 369 -2.67 -2.76 8.08
CA MET A 369 -2.28 -2.88 6.68
C MET A 369 -3.36 -2.32 5.74
N LEU A 370 -2.93 -1.45 4.84
CA LEU A 370 -3.62 -1.12 3.60
C LEU A 370 -3.28 -2.24 2.62
N PHE A 371 -4.08 -3.30 2.65
CA PHE A 371 -3.88 -4.42 1.76
C PHE A 371 -4.31 -4.03 0.35
N MET A 372 -3.38 -4.18 -0.58
CA MET A 372 -3.58 -3.88 -1.98
C MET A 372 -3.09 -5.06 -2.79
N THR A 373 -3.93 -5.59 -3.64
CA THR A 373 -3.51 -6.64 -4.58
C THR A 373 -4.03 -6.34 -5.98
N TYR A 374 -3.18 -6.67 -6.94
CA TYR A 374 -3.45 -6.57 -8.36
C TYR A 374 -3.63 -7.97 -8.92
N VAL A 375 -4.76 -8.16 -9.59
CA VAL A 375 -5.22 -9.46 -10.08
C VAL A 375 -5.84 -9.32 -11.46
N ARG A 376 -5.73 -10.39 -12.26
CA ARG A 376 -6.43 -10.54 -13.54
C ARG A 376 -7.93 -10.74 -13.33
N ASP A 377 -8.31 -11.45 -12.27
CA ASP A 377 -9.69 -11.79 -11.96
C ASP A 377 -9.91 -11.88 -10.44
N PRO A 378 -10.55 -10.87 -9.81
CA PRO A 378 -10.83 -10.90 -8.39
C PRO A 378 -11.68 -12.09 -7.94
N ALA A 379 -12.61 -12.56 -8.78
CA ALA A 379 -13.57 -13.60 -8.44
C ALA A 379 -12.93 -14.99 -8.38
N THR A 380 -11.82 -15.21 -9.10
CA THR A 380 -11.10 -16.49 -9.10
C THR A 380 -9.80 -16.45 -8.29
N GLN A 381 -9.25 -15.27 -7.99
CA GLN A 381 -8.02 -15.11 -7.22
C GLN A 381 -8.28 -14.65 -5.78
N PHE A 382 -8.73 -13.39 -5.60
CA PHE A 382 -8.85 -12.79 -4.26
C PHE A 382 -10.03 -13.36 -3.46
N VAL A 383 -11.22 -13.42 -4.06
CA VAL A 383 -12.46 -13.81 -3.36
C VAL A 383 -12.38 -15.21 -2.73
N PRO A 384 -11.99 -16.28 -3.46
CA PRO A 384 -11.93 -17.62 -2.87
C PRO A 384 -10.85 -17.75 -1.79
N LEU A 385 -9.70 -17.06 -1.96
CA LEU A 385 -8.68 -17.01 -0.91
C LEU A 385 -9.24 -16.32 0.34
N GLN A 386 -9.83 -15.14 0.20
CA GLN A 386 -10.33 -14.38 1.33
C GLN A 386 -11.49 -15.09 2.05
N ASP A 387 -12.39 -15.80 1.34
CA ASP A 387 -13.42 -16.63 1.97
C ASP A 387 -12.78 -17.76 2.80
N THR A 388 -11.77 -18.44 2.25
CA THR A 388 -10.99 -19.47 2.97
C THR A 388 -10.32 -18.89 4.21
N LEU A 389 -9.58 -17.78 4.07
CA LEU A 389 -8.89 -17.14 5.18
C LEU A 389 -9.88 -16.70 6.27
N SER A 390 -11.01 -16.10 5.90
CA SER A 390 -12.00 -15.61 6.86
C SER A 390 -12.62 -16.70 7.73
N ARG A 391 -12.55 -17.97 7.32
CA ARG A 391 -13.15 -19.11 8.02
C ARG A 391 -12.14 -19.96 8.79
N ALA A 392 -10.93 -20.09 8.25
CA ALA A 392 -9.99 -21.10 8.68
C ALA A 392 -8.62 -20.55 9.11
N ASP A 393 -8.28 -19.30 8.78
CA ASP A 393 -6.94 -18.76 9.05
C ASP A 393 -6.75 -18.44 10.54
N LYS A 394 -5.71 -19.01 11.14
CA LYS A 394 -5.31 -18.67 12.52
C LYS A 394 -4.96 -17.20 12.68
N LEU A 395 -4.42 -16.54 11.65
CA LEU A 395 -4.10 -15.12 11.70
C LEU A 395 -5.35 -14.25 11.75
N HIS A 396 -6.51 -14.73 11.28
CA HIS A 396 -7.77 -13.99 11.27
C HIS A 396 -8.16 -13.46 12.66
N GLY A 397 -7.86 -14.21 13.73
CA GLY A 397 -8.13 -13.79 15.11
C GLY A 397 -7.38 -12.52 15.56
N PHE A 398 -6.34 -12.11 14.82
CA PHE A 398 -5.56 -10.91 15.08
C PHE A 398 -5.87 -9.77 14.09
N LEU A 399 -6.80 -9.99 13.16
CA LEU A 399 -7.11 -9.05 12.08
C LEU A 399 -8.56 -8.60 12.13
N GLN A 400 -8.81 -7.36 11.73
CA GLN A 400 -10.16 -6.86 11.53
C GLN A 400 -10.25 -6.09 10.22
N HIS A 401 -11.02 -6.60 9.26
CA HIS A 401 -11.26 -5.91 8.00
C HIS A 401 -12.29 -4.78 8.21
N THR A 402 -11.86 -3.54 8.00
CA THR A 402 -12.68 -2.35 8.24
C THR A 402 -13.02 -1.56 6.99
N GLY A 403 -12.34 -1.79 5.87
CA GLY A 403 -12.62 -1.13 4.59
C GLY A 403 -12.43 -2.10 3.42
N SER A 404 -13.14 -1.85 2.32
CA SER A 404 -13.17 -2.76 1.17
C SER A 404 -13.53 -2.05 -0.11
N ALA A 405 -12.72 -2.19 -1.16
CA ALA A 405 -13.06 -1.68 -2.47
C ALA A 405 -12.43 -2.52 -3.58
N VAL A 406 -12.99 -2.40 -4.79
CA VAL A 406 -12.48 -3.00 -6.01
C VAL A 406 -12.58 -1.98 -7.12
N PHE A 407 -11.54 -1.88 -7.94
CA PHE A 407 -11.47 -0.92 -9.04
C PHE A 407 -10.87 -1.57 -10.28
N ALA A 408 -11.41 -1.22 -11.44
CA ALA A 408 -10.80 -1.51 -12.73
C ALA A 408 -9.76 -0.43 -13.03
N ILE A 409 -8.51 -0.83 -13.19
CA ILE A 409 -7.39 0.04 -13.53
C ILE A 409 -7.14 -0.10 -15.04
N PRO A 410 -7.37 0.92 -15.87
CA PRO A 410 -7.11 0.85 -17.30
C PRO A 410 -5.60 0.78 -17.61
N GLY A 411 -5.27 0.45 -18.86
CA GLY A 411 -3.89 0.45 -19.35
C GLY A 411 -3.22 1.83 -19.35
N GLY A 412 -1.91 1.80 -19.61
CA GLY A 412 -1.07 2.99 -19.76
C GLY A 412 -0.90 3.45 -21.21
N PRO A 413 -0.37 4.67 -21.43
CA PRO A 413 -0.31 5.77 -20.46
C PRO A 413 -1.73 6.22 -20.06
N PHE A 414 -1.87 6.75 -18.85
CA PHE A 414 -3.19 7.19 -18.36
C PHE A 414 -3.64 8.47 -19.05
N ASP A 415 -4.68 8.36 -19.87
CA ASP A 415 -5.42 9.46 -20.48
C ASP A 415 -6.89 9.35 -20.09
N GLY A 416 -7.31 10.23 -19.19
CA GLY A 416 -8.64 10.27 -18.61
C GLY A 416 -9.72 10.65 -19.62
N GLN A 417 -9.40 11.51 -20.59
CA GLN A 417 -10.34 11.92 -21.62
C GLN A 417 -10.55 10.79 -22.63
N ARG A 418 -9.45 10.14 -23.05
CA ARG A 418 -9.53 8.92 -23.87
C ARG A 418 -10.36 7.84 -23.18
N LEU A 419 -10.11 7.60 -21.89
CA LEU A 419 -10.86 6.61 -21.11
C LEU A 419 -12.36 6.91 -21.10
N VAL A 420 -12.75 8.18 -20.88
CA VAL A 420 -14.17 8.55 -20.88
C VAL A 420 -14.80 8.39 -22.25
N HIS A 421 -14.10 8.75 -23.32
CA HIS A 421 -14.57 8.52 -24.69
C HIS A 421 -14.75 7.01 -24.98
N GLU A 422 -13.77 6.18 -24.65
CA GLU A 422 -13.85 4.72 -24.86
C GLU A 422 -14.95 4.05 -24.02
N VAL A 423 -15.19 4.52 -22.79
CA VAL A 423 -16.24 3.97 -21.92
C VAL A 423 -17.64 4.44 -22.33
N PHE A 424 -17.82 5.71 -22.70
CA PHE A 424 -19.14 6.32 -22.87
C PHE A 424 -19.61 6.49 -24.32
N GLY A 425 -18.73 6.37 -25.32
CA GLY A 425 -19.02 6.76 -26.70
C GLY A 425 -18.90 8.27 -26.87
#